data_AF-A0A9C9G271-F1
#
_entry.id   AF-A0A9C9G271-F1
#
_cell.length_a   1.000
_cell.length_b   1.000
_cell.length_c   1.000
_cell.angle_alpha   90.00
_cell.angle_beta   90.00
_cell.angle_gamma   90.00
#
_symmetry.space_group_name_H-M   'P 1'
#
loop_
_entity.id
_entity.type
_entity.pdbx_description
1 polymer ?
#
loop_
_entity_poly.entity_id
_entity_poly.type
_entity_poly.pdbx_seq_one_letter_code
_entity_poly.pdbx_strand_id
1 'polypeptide(L)' 'GQRIAKMGSSGSNRTQLHFEVRRQGKPVDPLRLLPRRR' A
#
# COMPACT_ATOMS: atom_id res chain seq x y z
N GLY A 1 15.54 0.29 2.30
CA GLY A 1 14.22 0.32 2.95
C GLY A 1 14.24 -0.57 4.17
N GLN A 2 13.39 -0.30 5.17
CA GLN A 2 13.26 -1.11 6.38
C GLN A 2 12.00 -1.97 6.31
N ARG A 3 12.10 -3.23 6.74
CA ARG A 3 10.93 -4.11 6.84
C ARG A 3 10.12 -3.72 8.07
N ILE A 4 8.86 -3.36 7.85
CA ILE A 4 7.93 -2.93 8.90
C ILE A 4 6.83 -3.96 9.20
N ALA A 5 6.63 -4.96 8.32
CA ALA A 5 5.61 -5.98 8.49
C ALA A 5 5.83 -7.18 7.55
N LYS A 6 5.02 -8.24 7.76
CA LYS A 6 4.80 -9.34 6.82
C LYS A 6 3.35 -9.24 6.31
N MET A 7 3.10 -9.72 5.08
CA MET A 7 1.73 -9.80 4.57
C MET A 7 0.89 -10.79 5.38
N GLY A 8 -0.40 -10.49 5.52
CA GLY A 8 -1.35 -11.31 6.26
C GLY A 8 -2.76 -11.19 5.67
N SER A 9 -3.73 -11.77 6.35
CA SER A 9 -5.15 -11.78 5.93
C SER A 9 -6.08 -11.23 7.00
N SER A 10 -5.58 -10.49 7.99
CA SER A 10 -6.43 -9.89 9.03
C SER A 10 -7.47 -8.96 8.39
N GLY A 11 -8.76 -9.27 8.56
CA GLY A 11 -9.86 -8.50 7.98
C GLY A 11 -10.08 -8.71 6.47
N SER A 12 -9.48 -9.74 5.87
CA SER A 12 -9.75 -10.14 4.48
C SER A 12 -9.87 -11.66 4.36
N ASN A 13 -10.63 -12.11 3.36
CA ASN A 13 -10.74 -13.54 3.02
C ASN A 13 -9.50 -14.10 2.31
N ARG A 14 -8.49 -13.25 2.03
CA ARG A 14 -7.25 -13.64 1.37
C ARG A 14 -6.05 -12.85 1.93
N THR A 15 -4.87 -13.46 1.90
CA THR A 15 -3.60 -12.77 2.15
C THR A 15 -3.39 -11.68 1.12
N GLN A 16 -3.34 -10.43 1.58
CA GLN A 16 -3.17 -9.26 0.73
C GLN A 16 -2.47 -8.15 1.52
N LEU A 17 -1.88 -7.19 0.79
CA LEU A 17 -1.32 -5.98 1.38
C LEU A 17 -2.03 -4.79 0.78
N HIS A 18 -2.89 -4.16 1.57
CA HIS A 18 -3.56 -2.93 1.18
C HIS A 18 -2.67 -1.73 1.52
N PHE A 19 -2.54 -0.82 0.56
CA PHE A 19 -1.80 0.43 0.74
C PHE A 19 -2.70 1.61 0.41
N GLU A 20 -2.67 2.63 1.27
CA GLU A 20 -3.25 3.95 1.02
C GLU A 20 -2.12 4.99 1.13
N VAL A 21 -2.10 5.94 0.20
CA VAL A 21 -1.22 7.12 0.31
C VAL A 21 -2.09 8.34 0.53
N ARG A 22 -1.73 9.15 1.53
CA ARG A 22 -2.42 10.39 1.86
C ARG A 22 -1.46 11.57 1.80
N ARG A 23 -1.93 12.70 1.25
CA ARG A 23 -1.22 13.99 1.29
C ARG A 23 -2.14 15.01 1.93
N GLN A 24 -1.68 15.67 3.00
CA GLN A 24 -2.49 16.62 3.76
C GLN A 24 -3.85 16.03 4.20
N GLY A 25 -3.85 14.75 4.61
CA GLY A 25 -5.04 14.04 5.04
C GLY A 25 -5.98 13.59 3.92
N LYS A 26 -5.76 13.98 2.65
CA LYS A 26 -6.58 13.52 1.52
C LYS A 26 -5.97 12.30 0.85
N PRO A 27 -6.76 11.25 0.53
CA PRO A 27 -6.27 10.11 -0.22
C PRO A 27 -5.83 10.57 -1.62
N VAL A 28 -4.72 10.03 -2.11
CA VAL A 28 -4.22 10.26 -3.47
C VAL A 28 -4.02 8.92 -4.17
N ASP A 29 -4.14 8.91 -5.50
CA ASP A 29 -3.90 7.73 -6.33
C ASP A 29 -2.45 7.24 -6.17
N PRO A 30 -2.21 6.08 -5.52
CA PRO A 30 -0.86 5.61 -5.23
C PRO A 30 -0.09 5.24 -6.49
N LEU A 31 -0.76 4.83 -7.57
CA LEU A 31 -0.11 4.36 -8.79
C LEU A 31 0.67 5.46 -9.50
N ARG A 32 0.29 6.73 -9.29
CA ARG A 32 1.00 7.91 -9.80
C ARG A 32 2.34 8.16 -9.12
N LEU A 33 2.54 7.59 -7.93
CA LEU A 33 3.76 7.76 -7.13
C LEU A 33 4.71 6.58 -7.28
N LEU A 34 4.25 5.48 -7.89
CA LEU A 34 5.09 4.33 -8.12
C LEU A 34 6.00 4.57 -9.33
N PRO A 35 7.27 4.13 -9.27
CA PRO A 35 8.12 4.15 -10.44
C PRO A 35 7.49 3.32 -11.56
N ARG A 36 7.67 3.76 -12.81
CA ARG A 36 7.21 2.99 -13.98
C ARG A 36 7.83 1.59 -13.92
N ARG A 37 7.00 0.56 -14.02
CA ARG A 37 7.47 -0.82 -14.12
C ARG A 37 8.32 -0.92 -15.39
N ARG A 38 9.56 -1.38 -15.24
CA ARG A 38 10.43 -1.75 -16.37
C ARG A 38 9.93 -3.02 -17.03
#